data_AF-A0A9D5X283-F1
#
_entry.id   AF-A0A9D5X283-F1
#
_cell.length_a   1.000
_cell.length_b   1.000
_cell.length_c   1.000
_cell.angle_alpha   90.00
_cell.angle_beta   90.00
_cell.angle_gamma   90.00
#
_symmetry.space_group_name_H-M   'P 1'
#
loop_
_entity.id
_entity.type
_entity.pdbx_description
1 polymer ?
#
loop_
_entity_poly.entity_id
_entity_poly.type
_entity_poly.pdbx_seq_one_letter_code
_entity_poly.pdbx_strand_id
1 'polypeptide(L)'
;MITLGHFFEMMVANPFLALVIVLVFGCIFVNGATDAANAIAEAVGTRSIKVNHAIIMSVVCNFVGLVAMCLISTAVADTILGMVDFGSNNHEALVALAAGCVGIVTWAVGAWALGIPTSESHALIAGLTGAALAIHGDFGAVNWGEWSKVLIGLLFSTTLGFAAGWIIVKAINKLCVNVDRQRADEMFGHLQVVGSAFVAAMHGAQDGQKFMSIAMLAIALSAGHGAAGADVFPLWLQVLCAALMSIGTAIGGRKIIKKVGMEMVKLERYQGFAASFSASASLLLSTLTGLPVSTTHTKMTAMMGAGAAKNIRSVNWGVAKEMVAAWVFTFPGCGLIGFLFAKLFLMIF
;
A
#
# COMPACT_ATOMS: atom_id res chain seq x y z
N MET A 1 5.89 25.18 -8.29
CA MET A 1 5.97 23.75 -8.65
C MET A 1 7.39 23.42 -9.07
N ILE A 2 7.96 22.33 -8.57
CA ILE A 2 9.33 21.91 -8.86
C ILE A 2 9.36 21.26 -10.26
N THR A 3 10.11 21.86 -11.17
CA THR A 3 10.30 21.32 -12.53
C THR A 3 11.29 20.16 -12.49
N LEU A 4 11.22 19.26 -13.48
CA LEU A 4 12.15 18.14 -13.58
C LEU A 4 13.61 18.62 -13.69
N GLY A 5 13.86 19.73 -14.42
CA GLY A 5 15.19 20.33 -14.52
C GLY A 5 15.72 20.81 -13.17
N HIS A 6 14.88 21.54 -12.41
CA HIS A 6 15.25 22.00 -11.07
C HIS A 6 15.52 20.85 -10.10
N PHE A 7 14.73 19.77 -10.20
CA PHE A 7 14.98 18.56 -9.42
C PHE A 7 16.35 17.94 -9.71
N PHE A 8 16.78 17.88 -10.98
CA PHE A 8 18.13 17.41 -11.32
C PHE A 8 19.22 18.34 -10.77
N GLU A 9 19.03 19.66 -10.85
CA GLU A 9 19.96 20.63 -10.25
C GLU A 9 20.09 20.41 -8.74
N MET A 10 18.97 20.19 -8.04
CA MET A 10 18.97 19.89 -6.60
C MET A 10 19.72 18.60 -6.27
N MET A 11 19.54 17.54 -7.07
CA MET A 11 20.27 16.28 -6.86
C MET A 11 21.77 16.41 -7.10
N VAL A 12 22.18 17.23 -8.08
CA VAL A 12 23.60 17.49 -8.35
C VAL A 12 24.21 18.38 -7.25
N ALA A 13 23.46 19.37 -6.77
CA ALA A 13 23.91 20.27 -5.72
C ALA A 13 23.97 19.59 -4.33
N ASN A 14 23.10 18.61 -4.07
CA ASN A 14 23.02 17.90 -2.81
C ASN A 14 23.10 16.37 -3.03
N PRO A 15 24.31 15.78 -3.02
CA PRO A 15 24.51 14.34 -3.18
C PRO A 15 23.77 13.49 -2.14
N PHE A 16 23.51 14.05 -0.95
CA PHE A 16 22.76 13.37 0.09
C PHE A 16 21.27 13.25 -0.25
N LEU A 17 20.68 14.29 -0.85
CA LEU A 17 19.31 14.21 -1.40
C LEU A 17 19.21 13.09 -2.44
N ALA A 18 20.20 12.96 -3.33
CA ALA A 18 20.19 11.91 -4.34
C ALA A 18 20.14 10.51 -3.71
N LEU A 19 20.88 10.28 -2.62
CA LEU A 19 20.81 9.02 -1.85
C LEU A 19 19.42 8.80 -1.26
N VAL A 20 18.84 9.82 -0.61
CA VAL A 20 17.49 9.73 0.00
C VAL A 20 16.44 9.39 -1.07
N ILE A 21 16.49 10.06 -2.22
CA ILE A 21 15.57 9.80 -3.33
C ILE A 21 15.70 8.36 -3.85
N VAL A 22 16.92 7.84 -3.99
CA VAL A 22 17.15 6.45 -4.38
C VAL A 22 16.52 5.49 -3.37
N LEU A 23 16.63 5.77 -2.07
CA LEU A 23 15.99 4.96 -1.03
C LEU A 23 14.47 5.03 -1.09
N VAL A 24 13.89 6.22 -1.27
CA VAL A 24 12.43 6.38 -1.41
C VAL A 24 11.91 5.65 -2.64
N PHE A 25 12.58 5.79 -3.77
CA PHE A 25 12.25 5.06 -5.00
C PHE A 25 12.45 3.55 -4.86
N GLY A 26 13.46 3.14 -4.09
CA GLY A 26 13.63 1.75 -3.66
C GLY A 26 12.45 1.24 -2.85
N CYS A 27 11.90 2.04 -1.93
CA CYS A 27 10.71 1.68 -1.17
C CYS A 27 9.49 1.48 -2.09
N ILE A 28 9.25 2.39 -3.04
CA ILE A 28 8.17 2.27 -4.04
C ILE A 28 8.32 0.98 -4.86
N PHE A 29 9.55 0.71 -5.29
CA PHE A 29 9.85 -0.48 -6.06
C PHE A 29 9.56 -1.76 -5.25
N VAL A 30 9.99 -1.78 -3.98
CA VAL A 30 9.72 -2.90 -3.07
C VAL A 30 8.22 -3.06 -2.86
N ASN A 31 7.47 -1.97 -2.66
CA ASN A 31 6.01 -1.99 -2.58
C ASN A 31 5.33 -2.66 -3.77
N GLY A 32 5.73 -2.24 -4.97
CA GLY A 32 5.25 -2.89 -6.20
C GLY A 32 5.61 -4.38 -6.21
N ALA A 33 6.82 -4.74 -5.81
CA ALA A 33 7.30 -6.11 -5.84
C ALA A 33 6.62 -7.05 -4.83
N THR A 34 6.19 -6.52 -3.68
CA THR A 34 5.65 -7.29 -2.55
C THR A 34 4.12 -7.27 -2.52
N ASP A 35 3.50 -6.08 -2.58
CA ASP A 35 2.11 -5.86 -2.17
C ASP A 35 1.14 -5.80 -3.38
N ALA A 36 1.59 -5.28 -4.53
CA ALA A 36 0.77 -5.25 -5.76
C ALA A 36 0.42 -6.66 -6.28
N ALA A 37 1.22 -7.65 -5.90
CA ALA A 37 0.97 -9.06 -6.21
C ALA A 37 -0.19 -9.64 -5.38
N ASN A 38 -0.40 -9.14 -4.16
CA ASN A 38 -1.51 -9.54 -3.28
C ASN A 38 -2.87 -9.12 -3.87
N ALA A 39 -2.92 -7.99 -4.59
CA ALA A 39 -4.13 -7.50 -5.26
C ALA A 39 -4.69 -8.48 -6.31
N ILE A 40 -3.81 -9.26 -6.97
CA ILE A 40 -4.17 -10.15 -8.09
C ILE A 40 -4.03 -11.64 -7.77
N ALA A 41 -3.44 -12.01 -6.63
CA ALA A 41 -3.22 -13.40 -6.23
C ALA A 41 -4.54 -14.20 -6.18
N GLU A 42 -5.63 -13.58 -5.75
CA GLU A 42 -6.95 -14.23 -5.70
C GLU A 42 -7.45 -14.66 -7.09
N ALA A 43 -7.42 -13.79 -8.10
CA ALA A 43 -7.92 -14.12 -9.44
C ALA A 43 -7.09 -15.19 -10.14
N VAL A 44 -5.81 -15.29 -9.77
CA VAL A 44 -4.96 -16.43 -10.16
C VAL A 44 -5.37 -17.68 -9.38
N GLY A 45 -5.61 -17.57 -8.06
CA GLY A 45 -6.00 -18.67 -7.19
C GLY A 45 -7.34 -19.33 -7.58
N THR A 46 -8.32 -18.54 -7.99
CA THR A 46 -9.61 -19.02 -8.54
C THR A 46 -9.53 -19.49 -9.99
N ARG A 47 -8.34 -19.39 -10.61
CA ARG A 47 -8.09 -19.75 -12.02
C ARG A 47 -8.98 -18.96 -12.99
N SER A 48 -9.24 -17.69 -12.67
CA SER A 48 -9.93 -16.75 -13.57
C SER A 48 -8.95 -16.10 -14.55
N ILE A 49 -7.67 -16.00 -14.20
CA ILE A 49 -6.61 -15.47 -15.07
C ILE A 49 -5.28 -16.20 -14.85
N LYS A 50 -4.49 -16.34 -15.91
CA LYS A 50 -3.12 -16.90 -15.84
C LYS A 50 -2.17 -15.89 -15.21
N VAL A 51 -1.20 -16.37 -14.43
CA VAL A 51 -0.18 -15.56 -13.71
C VAL A 51 0.41 -14.44 -14.58
N ASN A 52 0.89 -14.74 -15.79
CA ASN A 52 1.55 -13.74 -16.63
C ASN A 52 0.61 -12.60 -17.06
N HIS A 53 -0.65 -12.94 -17.39
CA HIS A 53 -1.64 -11.95 -17.79
C HIS A 53 -2.09 -11.12 -16.58
N ALA A 54 -2.21 -11.74 -15.41
CA ALA A 54 -2.51 -11.05 -14.17
C ALA A 54 -1.43 -10.02 -13.81
N ILE A 55 -0.15 -10.37 -13.98
CA ILE A 55 0.97 -9.45 -13.76
C ILE A 55 0.90 -8.27 -14.74
N ILE A 56 0.75 -8.53 -16.05
CA ILE A 56 0.65 -7.45 -17.06
C ILE A 56 -0.51 -6.50 -16.74
N MET A 57 -1.68 -7.05 -16.41
CA MET A 57 -2.84 -6.28 -15.99
C MET A 57 -2.52 -5.43 -14.75
N SER A 58 -1.92 -6.03 -13.72
CA SER A 58 -1.55 -5.31 -12.49
C SER A 58 -0.54 -4.19 -12.74
N VAL A 59 0.45 -4.41 -13.61
CA VAL A 59 1.44 -3.39 -14.00
C VAL A 59 0.76 -2.16 -14.62
N VAL A 60 -0.15 -2.39 -15.57
CA VAL A 60 -0.89 -1.29 -16.24
C VAL A 60 -1.84 -0.62 -15.26
N CYS A 61 -2.61 -1.39 -14.50
CA CYS A 61 -3.59 -0.87 -13.56
C CYS A 61 -2.94 -0.08 -12.42
N ASN A 62 -1.82 -0.52 -11.85
CA ASN A 62 -1.08 0.25 -10.84
C ASN A 62 -0.61 1.60 -11.39
N PHE A 63 -0.06 1.60 -12.61
CA PHE A 63 0.41 2.82 -13.26
C PHE A 63 -0.75 3.81 -13.46
N VAL A 64 -1.81 3.35 -14.13
CA VAL A 64 -2.99 4.17 -14.43
C VAL A 64 -3.68 4.59 -13.15
N GLY A 65 -3.76 3.71 -12.17
CA GLY A 65 -4.41 3.95 -10.87
C GLY A 65 -3.78 5.13 -10.13
N LEU A 66 -2.45 5.18 -10.03
CA LEU A 66 -1.77 6.31 -9.40
C LEU A 66 -1.98 7.61 -10.20
N VAL A 67 -1.66 7.60 -11.49
CA VAL A 67 -1.72 8.82 -12.31
C VAL A 67 -3.15 9.36 -12.41
N ALA A 68 -4.13 8.50 -12.69
CA ALA A 68 -5.53 8.91 -12.79
C ALA A 68 -6.08 9.38 -11.44
N MET A 69 -5.72 8.73 -10.33
CA MET A 69 -6.17 9.19 -9.02
C MET A 69 -5.56 10.55 -8.68
N CYS A 70 -4.27 10.79 -8.95
CA CYS A 70 -3.66 12.09 -8.68
C CYS A 70 -4.29 13.24 -9.48
N LEU A 71 -4.92 12.97 -10.62
CA LEU A 71 -5.72 13.96 -11.36
C LEU A 71 -7.09 14.24 -10.71
N ILE A 72 -7.59 13.32 -9.88
CA ILE A 72 -8.87 13.45 -9.17
C ILE A 72 -8.66 14.02 -7.76
N SER A 73 -7.72 13.46 -7.00
CA SER A 73 -7.42 13.83 -5.62
C SER A 73 -6.03 13.34 -5.19
N THR A 74 -5.30 14.17 -4.46
CA THR A 74 -4.02 13.84 -3.79
C THR A 74 -4.16 13.71 -2.28
N ALA A 75 -5.39 13.59 -1.76
CA ALA A 75 -5.68 13.71 -0.34
C ALA A 75 -4.97 12.68 0.56
N VAL A 76 -4.66 11.48 0.04
CA VAL A 76 -3.87 10.48 0.78
C VAL A 76 -2.41 10.95 0.91
N ALA A 77 -1.85 11.52 -0.16
CA ALA A 77 -0.49 12.05 -0.16
C ALA A 77 -0.36 13.22 0.83
N ASP A 78 -1.35 14.10 0.88
CA ASP A 78 -1.42 15.24 1.80
C ASP A 78 -1.46 14.79 3.28
N THR A 79 -2.26 13.75 3.57
CA THR A 79 -2.34 13.16 4.91
C THR A 79 -1.00 12.56 5.36
N ILE A 80 -0.28 11.90 4.45
CA ILE A 80 1.05 11.35 4.75
C ILE A 80 2.10 12.45 4.94
N LEU A 81 2.04 13.56 4.18
CA LEU A 81 2.93 14.69 4.35
C LEU A 81 2.81 15.30 5.75
N GLY A 82 1.58 15.44 6.26
CA GLY A 82 1.29 16.05 7.54
C GLY A 82 1.45 15.13 8.76
N MET A 83 1.80 13.85 8.56
CA MET A 83 1.76 12.83 9.61
C MET A 83 2.87 12.99 10.66
N VAL A 84 4.06 13.41 10.24
CA VAL A 84 5.26 13.41 11.07
C VAL A 84 6.07 14.67 10.78
N ASP A 85 6.52 15.33 11.85
CA ASP A 85 7.42 16.47 11.78
C ASP A 85 8.86 16.01 12.03
N PHE A 86 9.75 16.22 11.07
CA PHE A 86 11.18 15.91 11.18
C PHE A 86 12.00 17.08 11.76
N GLY A 87 11.34 18.15 12.21
CA GLY A 87 11.96 19.32 12.83
C GLY A 87 12.48 20.35 11.83
N SER A 88 13.17 21.37 12.35
CA SER A 88 13.64 22.51 11.55
C SER A 88 15.02 22.32 10.91
N ASN A 89 15.79 21.32 11.34
CA ASN A 89 17.09 21.03 10.73
C ASN A 89 16.90 20.11 9.52
N ASN A 90 16.93 20.71 8.33
CA ASN A 90 16.72 20.00 7.07
C ASN A 90 17.71 18.85 6.84
N HIS A 91 18.95 18.96 7.33
CA HIS A 91 19.93 17.89 7.15
C HIS A 91 19.58 16.66 7.98
N GLU A 92 19.34 16.85 9.29
CA GLU A 92 18.90 15.77 10.19
C GLU A 92 17.58 15.15 9.74
N ALA A 93 16.65 15.98 9.26
CA ALA A 93 15.37 15.53 8.72
C ALA A 93 15.54 14.59 7.53
N LEU A 94 16.42 14.93 6.57
CA LEU A 94 16.74 14.06 5.44
C LEU A 94 17.42 12.76 5.89
N VAL A 95 18.30 12.82 6.91
CA VAL A 95 19.00 11.65 7.47
C VAL A 95 18.00 10.68 8.11
N ALA A 96 17.08 11.19 8.93
CA ALA A 96 16.05 10.37 9.53
C ALA A 96 15.07 9.81 8.49
N LEU A 97 14.70 10.61 7.48
CA LEU A 97 13.84 10.14 6.38
C LEU A 97 14.50 8.95 5.65
N ALA A 98 15.80 9.06 5.33
CA ALA A 98 16.57 7.97 4.72
C ALA A 98 16.62 6.73 5.61
N ALA A 99 16.87 6.88 6.91
CA ALA A 99 16.85 5.79 7.88
C ALA A 99 15.46 5.13 8.00
N GLY A 100 14.38 5.93 7.99
CA GLY A 100 13.01 5.44 7.95
C GLY A 100 12.75 4.58 6.72
N CYS A 101 13.17 5.05 5.54
CA CYS A 101 13.10 4.27 4.28
C CYS A 101 13.87 2.94 4.37
N VAL A 102 15.08 2.94 4.93
CA VAL A 102 15.85 1.70 5.15
C VAL A 102 15.09 0.75 6.07
N GLY A 103 14.50 1.25 7.16
CA GLY A 103 13.69 0.44 8.06
C GLY A 103 12.47 -0.18 7.39
N ILE A 104 11.74 0.61 6.58
CA ILE A 104 10.59 0.16 5.79
C ILE A 104 11.00 -0.97 4.84
N VAL A 105 12.07 -0.77 4.06
CA VAL A 105 12.56 -1.76 3.11
C VAL A 105 13.05 -3.02 3.81
N THR A 106 13.78 -2.88 4.93
CA THR A 106 14.31 -4.01 5.70
C THR A 106 13.17 -4.89 6.20
N TRP A 107 12.12 -4.28 6.78
CA TRP A 107 10.94 -5.01 7.23
C TRP A 107 10.19 -5.67 6.07
N ALA A 108 9.92 -4.92 4.99
CA ALA A 108 9.18 -5.41 3.84
C ALA A 108 9.88 -6.58 3.14
N VAL A 109 11.19 -6.47 2.89
CA VAL A 109 11.98 -7.53 2.27
C VAL A 109 12.14 -8.73 3.21
N GLY A 110 12.31 -8.50 4.52
CA GLY A 110 12.38 -9.57 5.53
C GLY A 110 11.09 -10.38 5.59
N ALA A 111 9.94 -9.70 5.70
CA ALA A 111 8.63 -10.34 5.68
C ALA A 111 8.37 -11.07 4.35
N TRP A 112 8.73 -10.45 3.24
CA TRP A 112 8.64 -11.05 1.91
C TRP A 112 9.49 -12.32 1.77
N ALA A 113 10.71 -12.33 2.31
CA ALA A 113 11.60 -13.50 2.29
C ALA A 113 10.99 -14.68 3.05
N LEU A 114 10.36 -14.39 4.20
CA LEU A 114 9.64 -15.34 5.03
C LEU A 114 8.25 -15.73 4.47
N GLY A 115 7.78 -15.05 3.43
CA GLY A 115 6.47 -15.30 2.83
C GLY A 115 5.29 -14.80 3.68
N ILE A 116 5.54 -13.88 4.61
CA ILE A 116 4.53 -13.30 5.49
C ILE A 116 3.90 -12.09 4.79
N PRO A 117 2.57 -12.09 4.53
CA PRO A 117 1.89 -10.93 3.95
C PRO A 117 1.76 -9.82 4.99
N THR A 118 2.69 -8.86 4.94
CA THR A 118 2.66 -7.63 5.75
C THR A 118 2.06 -6.47 4.99
N SER A 119 1.57 -5.46 5.71
CA SER A 119 1.13 -4.21 5.10
C SER A 119 2.26 -3.20 5.05
N GLU A 120 2.61 -2.75 3.86
CA GLU A 120 3.63 -1.72 3.72
C GLU A 120 3.16 -0.34 4.18
N SER A 121 1.85 -0.06 4.13
CA SER A 121 1.30 1.16 4.72
C SER A 121 1.65 1.29 6.21
N HIS A 122 1.59 0.19 6.96
CA HIS A 122 1.96 0.18 8.38
C HIS A 122 3.45 0.28 8.60
N ALA A 123 4.24 -0.43 7.78
CA ALA A 123 5.68 -0.31 7.83
C ALA A 123 6.11 1.15 7.57
N LEU A 124 5.52 1.81 6.56
CA LEU A 124 5.74 3.20 6.22
C LEU A 124 5.44 4.13 7.41
N ILE A 125 4.24 4.01 7.96
CA ILE A 125 3.77 4.90 9.02
C ILE A 125 4.59 4.71 10.30
N ALA A 126 4.82 3.45 10.69
CA ALA A 126 5.63 3.14 11.84
C ALA A 126 7.10 3.54 11.66
N GLY A 127 7.69 3.23 10.50
CA GLY A 127 9.09 3.54 10.19
C GLY A 127 9.38 5.04 10.19
N LEU A 128 8.50 5.84 9.57
CA LEU A 128 8.61 7.31 9.59
C LEU A 128 8.40 7.88 11.00
N THR A 129 7.41 7.36 11.73
CA THR A 129 7.16 7.76 13.13
C THR A 129 8.41 7.48 13.98
N GLY A 130 8.96 6.27 13.90
CA GLY A 130 10.17 5.89 14.63
C GLY A 130 11.37 6.78 14.27
N ALA A 131 11.55 7.09 12.99
CA ALA A 131 12.62 7.95 12.53
C ALA A 131 12.52 9.38 13.09
N ALA A 132 11.31 9.95 13.16
CA ALA A 132 11.15 11.30 13.71
C ALA A 132 11.21 11.35 15.24
N LEU A 133 10.70 10.32 15.93
CA LEU A 133 10.91 10.16 17.38
C LEU A 133 12.41 10.13 17.73
N ALA A 134 13.26 9.62 16.83
CA ALA A 134 14.71 9.61 17.02
C ALA A 134 15.34 11.01 16.97
N ILE A 135 14.77 11.95 16.21
CA ILE A 135 15.21 13.35 16.16
C ILE A 135 14.74 14.09 17.41
N HIS A 136 13.42 14.16 17.63
CA HIS A 136 12.86 15.02 18.68
C HIS A 136 13.05 14.46 20.09
N GLY A 137 13.15 13.13 20.22
CA GLY A 137 13.30 12.46 21.52
C GLY A 137 12.00 12.38 22.34
N ASP A 138 10.88 12.88 21.82
CA ASP A 138 9.56 12.81 22.42
C ASP A 138 8.47 12.53 21.36
N PHE A 139 7.23 12.37 21.84
CA PHE A 139 6.07 12.15 20.96
C PHE A 139 5.50 13.45 20.34
N GLY A 140 6.17 14.60 20.53
CA GLY A 140 5.78 15.88 19.94
C GLY A 140 5.99 15.92 18.42
N ALA A 141 6.87 15.07 17.90
CA ALA A 141 7.12 14.90 16.47
C ALA A 141 5.92 14.32 15.68
N VAL A 142 4.94 13.72 16.37
CA VAL A 142 3.83 13.01 15.73
C VAL A 142 2.61 13.92 15.69
N ASN A 143 2.09 14.17 14.48
CA ASN A 143 0.80 14.82 14.34
C ASN A 143 -0.32 13.82 14.64
N TRP A 144 -0.78 13.80 15.89
CA TRP A 144 -1.83 12.87 16.34
C TRP A 144 -3.15 13.00 15.58
N GLY A 145 -3.45 14.18 15.00
CA GLY A 145 -4.61 14.36 14.14
C GLY A 145 -4.52 13.50 12.88
N GLU A 146 -3.45 13.67 12.11
CA GLU A 146 -3.20 12.90 10.89
C GLU A 146 -2.93 11.42 11.18
N TRP A 147 -2.19 11.13 12.24
CA TRP A 147 -1.91 9.75 12.66
C TRP A 147 -3.19 9.00 13.07
N SER A 148 -4.16 9.67 13.70
CA SER A 148 -5.46 9.05 14.02
C SER A 148 -6.27 8.69 12.78
N LYS A 149 -6.15 9.46 11.67
CA LYS A 149 -6.81 9.13 10.40
C LYS A 149 -6.33 7.80 9.83
N VAL A 150 -5.07 7.44 10.05
CA VAL A 150 -4.52 6.12 9.69
C VAL A 150 -5.24 5.00 10.43
N LEU A 151 -5.39 5.13 11.76
CA LEU A 151 -6.08 4.12 12.56
C LEU A 151 -7.56 4.00 12.19
N ILE A 152 -8.23 5.15 11.98
CA ILE A 152 -9.62 5.19 11.53
C ILE A 152 -9.73 4.53 10.16
N GLY A 153 -8.86 4.90 9.22
CA GLY A 153 -8.80 4.32 7.89
C GLY A 153 -8.60 2.80 7.93
N LEU A 154 -7.69 2.32 8.77
CA LEU A 154 -7.44 0.89 8.97
C LEU A 154 -8.68 0.16 9.48
N LEU A 155 -9.33 0.67 10.54
CA LEU A 155 -10.52 0.06 11.10
C LEU A 155 -11.68 0.10 10.09
N PHE A 156 -11.85 1.23 9.42
CA PHE A 156 -12.87 1.45 8.41
C PHE A 156 -12.71 0.49 7.24
N SER A 157 -11.52 0.41 6.64
CA SER A 157 -11.29 -0.40 5.44
C SER A 157 -11.37 -1.90 5.71
N THR A 158 -10.95 -2.36 6.90
CA THR A 158 -11.05 -3.77 7.30
C THR A 158 -12.48 -4.21 7.59
N THR A 159 -13.22 -3.41 8.35
CA THR A 159 -14.62 -3.70 8.68
C THR A 159 -15.50 -3.59 7.45
N LEU A 160 -15.34 -2.54 6.65
CA LEU A 160 -16.07 -2.34 5.41
C LEU A 160 -15.72 -3.44 4.40
N GLY A 161 -14.44 -3.79 4.25
CA GLY A 161 -13.99 -4.87 3.38
C GLY A 161 -14.69 -6.19 3.69
N PHE A 162 -14.64 -6.61 4.97
CA PHE A 162 -15.31 -7.83 5.44
C PHE A 162 -16.84 -7.77 5.24
N ALA A 163 -17.48 -6.70 5.71
CA ALA A 163 -18.93 -6.57 5.69
C ALA A 163 -19.46 -6.51 4.25
N ALA A 164 -18.87 -5.68 3.39
CA ALA A 164 -19.27 -5.59 2.00
C ALA A 164 -19.00 -6.90 1.25
N GLY A 165 -17.86 -7.56 1.48
CA GLY A 165 -17.59 -8.88 0.90
C GLY A 165 -18.66 -9.91 1.27
N TRP A 166 -19.10 -9.92 2.53
CA TRP A 166 -20.15 -10.79 3.00
C TRP A 166 -21.52 -10.46 2.37
N ILE A 167 -21.90 -9.18 2.37
CA ILE A 167 -23.17 -8.68 1.82
C ILE A 167 -23.26 -8.98 0.32
N ILE A 168 -22.20 -8.69 -0.44
CA ILE A 168 -22.17 -8.87 -1.89
C ILE A 168 -22.34 -10.36 -2.25
N VAL A 169 -21.69 -11.27 -1.52
CA VAL A 169 -21.91 -12.71 -1.73
C VAL A 169 -23.35 -13.11 -1.45
N LYS A 170 -23.98 -12.63 -0.36
CA LYS A 170 -25.40 -12.90 -0.08
C LYS A 170 -26.31 -12.33 -1.17
N ALA A 171 -26.02 -11.14 -1.67
CA ALA A 171 -26.76 -10.52 -2.77
C ALA A 171 -26.64 -11.33 -4.06
N ILE A 172 -25.42 -11.73 -4.44
CA ILE A 172 -25.17 -12.59 -5.62
C ILE A 172 -25.97 -13.90 -5.51
N ASN A 173 -25.90 -14.58 -4.36
CA ASN A 173 -26.62 -15.84 -4.15
C ASN A 173 -28.14 -15.67 -4.29
N LYS A 174 -28.69 -14.52 -3.86
CA LYS A 174 -30.12 -14.22 -3.99
C LYS A 174 -30.51 -13.89 -5.43
N LEU A 175 -29.70 -13.10 -6.13
CA LEU A 175 -29.97 -12.63 -7.49
C LEU A 175 -29.76 -13.74 -8.54
N CYS A 176 -28.80 -14.63 -8.32
CA CYS A 176 -28.42 -15.68 -9.26
C CYS A 176 -29.07 -17.05 -8.98
N VAL A 177 -30.12 -17.11 -8.15
CA VAL A 177 -30.75 -18.38 -7.73
C VAL A 177 -31.27 -19.23 -8.91
N ASN A 178 -31.75 -18.59 -9.98
CA ASN A 178 -32.31 -19.24 -11.16
C ASN A 178 -31.37 -19.22 -12.37
N VAL A 179 -30.12 -18.82 -12.19
CA VAL A 179 -29.15 -18.73 -13.29
C VAL A 179 -28.44 -20.07 -13.43
N ASP A 180 -28.20 -20.49 -14.68
CA ASP A 180 -27.39 -21.67 -14.96
C ASP A 180 -26.01 -21.56 -14.31
N ARG A 181 -25.59 -22.62 -13.61
CA ARG A 181 -24.36 -22.63 -12.81
C ARG A 181 -23.09 -22.49 -13.67
N GLN A 182 -23.05 -23.11 -14.84
CA GLN A 182 -21.87 -23.05 -15.71
C GLN A 182 -21.72 -21.65 -16.29
N ARG A 183 -22.83 -21.09 -16.79
CA ARG A 183 -22.85 -19.73 -17.33
C ARG A 183 -22.53 -18.68 -16.27
N ALA A 184 -23.03 -18.85 -15.05
CA ALA A 184 -22.71 -17.96 -13.93
C ALA A 184 -21.21 -18.03 -13.58
N ASP A 185 -20.63 -19.23 -13.50
CA ASP A 185 -19.21 -19.40 -13.17
C ASP A 185 -18.28 -18.76 -14.20
N GLU A 186 -18.57 -18.90 -15.50
CA GLU A 186 -17.84 -18.23 -16.57
C GLU A 186 -17.96 -16.70 -16.49
N MET A 187 -19.18 -16.18 -16.31
CA MET A 187 -19.44 -14.75 -16.17
C MET A 187 -18.67 -14.16 -14.97
N PHE A 188 -18.75 -14.81 -13.80
CA PHE A 188 -18.03 -14.36 -12.61
C PHE A 188 -16.52 -14.50 -12.74
N GLY A 189 -16.03 -15.45 -13.55
CA GLY A 189 -14.62 -15.51 -13.93
C GLY A 189 -14.15 -14.22 -14.61
N HIS A 190 -14.88 -13.76 -15.63
CA HIS A 190 -14.56 -12.51 -16.32
C HIS A 190 -14.73 -11.28 -15.41
N LEU A 191 -15.82 -11.21 -14.65
CA LEU A 191 -16.06 -10.11 -13.72
C LEU A 191 -14.99 -10.04 -12.63
N GLN A 192 -14.50 -11.18 -12.14
CA GLN A 192 -13.41 -11.21 -11.16
C GLN A 192 -12.11 -10.64 -11.72
N VAL A 193 -11.79 -10.89 -13.00
CA VAL A 193 -10.63 -10.28 -13.66
C VAL A 193 -10.76 -8.75 -13.68
N VAL A 194 -11.93 -8.24 -14.09
CA VAL A 194 -12.22 -6.79 -14.07
C VAL A 194 -12.13 -6.23 -12.65
N GLY A 195 -12.73 -6.92 -11.67
CA GLY A 195 -12.64 -6.55 -10.26
C GLY A 195 -11.20 -6.50 -9.76
N SER A 196 -10.38 -7.46 -10.14
CA SER A 196 -8.95 -7.51 -9.75
C SER A 196 -8.12 -6.43 -10.42
N ALA A 197 -8.45 -6.07 -11.67
CA ALA A 197 -7.88 -4.90 -12.34
C ALA A 197 -8.18 -3.62 -11.55
N PHE A 198 -9.41 -3.49 -11.05
CA PHE A 198 -9.81 -2.34 -10.24
C PHE A 198 -9.14 -2.33 -8.86
N VAL A 199 -8.97 -3.49 -8.20
CA VAL A 199 -8.16 -3.59 -6.97
C VAL A 199 -6.72 -3.14 -7.24
N ALA A 200 -6.10 -3.60 -8.33
CA ALA A 200 -4.73 -3.21 -8.69
C ALA A 200 -4.62 -1.70 -8.99
N ALA A 201 -5.63 -1.10 -9.61
CA ALA A 201 -5.68 0.34 -9.81
C ALA A 201 -5.82 1.11 -8.48
N MET A 202 -6.69 0.64 -7.59
CA MET A 202 -6.86 1.26 -6.26
C MET A 202 -5.65 1.04 -5.35
N HIS A 203 -4.92 -0.07 -5.51
CA HIS A 203 -3.63 -0.28 -4.88
C HIS A 203 -2.65 0.81 -5.31
N GLY A 204 -2.50 1.02 -6.63
CA GLY A 204 -1.62 2.06 -7.14
C GLY A 204 -2.04 3.46 -6.70
N ALA A 205 -3.34 3.74 -6.63
CA ALA A 205 -3.87 5.00 -6.14
C ALA A 205 -3.56 5.26 -4.65
N GLN A 206 -3.68 4.24 -3.79
CA GLN A 206 -3.40 4.36 -2.35
C GLN A 206 -1.91 4.38 -2.06
N ASP A 207 -1.20 3.30 -2.41
CA ASP A 207 0.18 3.10 -1.99
C ASP A 207 1.13 3.99 -2.78
N GLY A 208 0.85 4.21 -4.07
CA GLY A 208 1.59 5.16 -4.89
C GLY A 208 1.56 6.58 -4.33
N GLN A 209 0.42 7.05 -3.81
CA GLN A 209 0.32 8.38 -3.19
C GLN A 209 1.13 8.49 -1.90
N LYS A 210 1.16 7.44 -1.07
CA LYS A 210 1.91 7.44 0.20
C LYS A 210 3.40 7.59 -0.04
N PHE A 211 3.96 6.87 -1.00
CA PHE A 211 5.39 6.99 -1.27
C PHE A 211 5.74 8.21 -2.13
N MET A 212 4.84 8.64 -3.02
CA MET A 212 5.00 9.92 -3.72
C MET A 212 5.07 11.09 -2.73
N SER A 213 4.26 11.04 -1.67
CA SER A 213 4.31 11.99 -0.55
C SER A 213 5.68 12.03 0.11
N ILE A 214 6.28 10.88 0.43
CA ILE A 214 7.64 10.80 1.00
C ILE A 214 8.69 11.37 0.04
N ALA A 215 8.58 11.08 -1.26
CA ALA A 215 9.50 11.62 -2.26
C ALA A 215 9.40 13.15 -2.31
N MET A 216 8.19 13.69 -2.29
CA MET A 216 7.97 15.14 -2.27
C MET A 216 8.46 15.77 -0.97
N LEU A 217 8.29 15.10 0.18
CA LEU A 217 8.83 15.55 1.47
C LEU A 217 10.35 15.64 1.43
N ALA A 218 11.05 14.65 0.87
CA ALA A 218 12.51 14.69 0.71
C ALA A 218 12.95 15.90 -0.14
N ILE A 219 12.25 16.16 -1.24
CA ILE A 219 12.54 17.30 -2.12
C ILE A 219 12.28 18.62 -1.37
N ALA A 220 11.15 18.75 -0.68
CA ALA A 220 10.81 19.95 0.07
C ALA A 220 11.84 20.27 1.17
N LEU A 221 12.21 19.27 1.97
CA LEU A 221 13.21 19.40 3.03
C LEU A 221 14.56 19.86 2.46
N SER A 222 15.00 19.31 1.32
CA SER A 222 16.23 19.77 0.68
C SER A 222 16.14 21.18 0.09
N ALA A 223 14.94 21.67 -0.23
CA ALA A 223 14.73 23.05 -0.67
C ALA A 223 14.56 24.04 0.50
N GLY A 224 14.73 23.58 1.75
CA GLY A 224 14.56 24.40 2.93
C GLY A 224 13.11 24.58 3.40
N HIS A 225 12.18 23.82 2.83
CA HIS A 225 10.76 23.87 3.17
C HIS A 225 10.38 22.62 3.99
N GLY A 226 9.54 22.80 5.01
CA GLY A 226 8.89 21.68 5.70
C GLY A 226 7.73 21.10 4.89
N ALA A 227 6.88 20.30 5.55
CA ALA A 227 5.70 19.69 4.91
C ALA A 227 4.78 20.70 4.21
N ALA A 228 4.66 21.93 4.72
CA ALA A 228 3.83 23.00 4.13
C ALA A 228 4.32 23.51 2.75
N GLY A 229 5.52 23.12 2.29
CA GLY A 229 6.02 23.41 0.94
C GLY A 229 5.80 22.27 -0.06
N ALA A 230 5.23 21.14 0.36
CA ALA A 230 5.15 19.89 -0.39
C ALA A 230 3.76 19.64 -1.03
N ASP A 231 2.80 20.54 -0.87
CA ASP A 231 1.37 20.34 -1.20
C ASP A 231 1.05 20.26 -2.71
N VAL A 232 2.04 20.42 -3.58
CA VAL A 232 1.85 20.36 -5.04
C VAL A 232 2.74 19.30 -5.68
N PHE A 233 2.11 18.19 -6.06
CA PHE A 233 2.78 17.05 -6.69
C PHE A 233 2.87 17.21 -8.22
N PRO A 234 4.08 17.40 -8.79
CA PRO A 234 4.21 17.59 -10.23
C PRO A 234 3.99 16.28 -11.01
N LEU A 235 3.44 16.38 -12.22
CA LEU A 235 3.10 15.22 -13.05
C LEU A 235 4.29 14.29 -13.31
N TRP A 236 5.49 14.83 -13.48
CA TRP A 236 6.70 14.00 -13.70
C TRP A 236 6.99 13.09 -12.52
N LEU A 237 6.75 13.55 -11.28
CA LEU A 237 6.95 12.76 -10.07
C LEU A 237 5.88 11.68 -9.97
N GLN A 238 4.61 12.03 -10.25
CA GLN A 238 3.50 11.08 -10.31
C GLN A 238 3.79 9.93 -11.29
N VAL A 239 4.21 10.27 -12.51
CA VAL A 239 4.55 9.30 -13.57
C VAL A 239 5.76 8.45 -13.19
N LEU A 240 6.78 9.06 -12.58
CA LEU A 240 7.99 8.33 -12.15
C LEU A 240 7.68 7.34 -11.02
N CYS A 241 6.95 7.76 -9.98
CA CYS A 241 6.50 6.89 -8.90
C CYS A 241 5.61 5.75 -9.44
N ALA A 242 4.69 6.07 -10.37
CA ALA A 242 3.84 5.08 -11.02
C ALA A 242 4.66 4.05 -11.78
N ALA A 243 5.65 4.50 -12.57
CA ALA A 243 6.54 3.63 -13.33
C ALA A 243 7.35 2.70 -12.40
N LEU A 244 7.93 3.23 -11.33
CA LEU A 244 8.73 2.45 -10.38
C LEU A 244 7.90 1.36 -9.69
N MET A 245 6.69 1.69 -9.24
CA MET A 245 5.78 0.73 -8.64
C MET A 245 5.35 -0.36 -9.63
N SER A 246 5.08 0.02 -10.88
CA SER A 246 4.75 -0.91 -11.96
C SER A 246 5.93 -1.82 -12.33
N ILE A 247 7.16 -1.31 -12.35
CA ILE A 247 8.38 -2.12 -12.58
C ILE A 247 8.59 -3.10 -11.40
N GLY A 248 8.40 -2.64 -10.16
CA GLY A 248 8.38 -3.50 -8.97
C GLY A 248 7.40 -4.65 -9.12
N THR A 249 6.15 -4.32 -9.50
CA THR A 249 5.07 -5.30 -9.73
C THR A 249 5.44 -6.35 -10.77
N ALA A 250 6.07 -5.93 -11.88
CA ALA A 250 6.51 -6.82 -12.95
C ALA A 250 7.58 -7.82 -12.48
N ILE A 251 8.54 -7.36 -11.67
CA ILE A 251 9.69 -8.16 -11.21
C ILE A 251 9.32 -9.07 -10.03
N GLY A 252 8.66 -8.53 -9.01
CA GLY A 252 8.35 -9.27 -7.78
C GLY A 252 7.12 -10.16 -7.86
N GLY A 253 6.13 -9.80 -8.68
CA GLY A 253 4.79 -10.39 -8.62
C GLY A 253 4.75 -11.90 -8.87
N ARG A 254 5.65 -12.42 -9.72
CA ARG A 254 5.67 -13.86 -10.04
C ARG A 254 6.09 -14.75 -8.86
N LYS A 255 6.98 -14.28 -7.97
CA LYS A 255 7.41 -15.04 -6.79
C LYS A 255 6.33 -15.03 -5.72
N ILE A 256 5.68 -13.89 -5.51
CA ILE A 256 4.63 -13.74 -4.49
C ILE A 256 3.38 -14.52 -4.87
N ILE A 257 2.86 -14.41 -6.10
CA ILE A 257 1.66 -15.15 -6.51
C ILE A 257 1.86 -16.68 -6.37
N LYS A 258 3.09 -17.18 -6.55
CA LYS A 258 3.40 -18.59 -6.38
C LYS A 258 3.52 -19.03 -4.92
N LYS A 259 3.97 -18.13 -4.03
CA LYS A 259 4.13 -18.39 -2.59
C LYS A 259 2.84 -18.12 -1.80
N VAL A 260 2.12 -17.05 -2.15
CA VAL A 260 0.80 -16.67 -1.64
C VAL A 260 -0.26 -17.51 -2.35
N GLY A 261 -0.14 -18.83 -2.17
CA GLY A 261 -1.23 -19.76 -2.41
C GLY A 261 -2.17 -19.65 -1.22
N MET A 262 -3.29 -18.94 -1.40
CA MET A 262 -4.19 -18.53 -0.31
C MET A 262 -4.65 -19.71 0.57
N GLU A 263 -3.94 -19.96 1.67
CA GLU A 263 -4.28 -20.99 2.66
C GLU A 263 -5.43 -20.55 3.59
N MET A 264 -5.69 -19.25 3.65
CA MET A 264 -6.71 -18.69 4.54
C MET A 264 -8.13 -18.99 4.08
N VAL A 265 -8.44 -18.82 2.78
CA VAL A 265 -9.78 -19.02 2.25
C VAL A 265 -9.71 -19.55 0.82
N LYS A 266 -10.42 -20.67 0.57
CA LYS A 266 -10.67 -21.16 -0.80
C LYS A 266 -11.95 -20.56 -1.32
N LEU A 267 -11.84 -19.68 -2.32
CA LEU A 267 -12.97 -18.99 -2.92
C LEU A 267 -13.36 -19.60 -4.27
N GLU A 268 -14.66 -19.59 -4.54
CA GLU A 268 -15.22 -19.76 -5.88
C GLU A 268 -15.17 -18.42 -6.65
N ARG A 269 -15.29 -18.44 -7.98
CA ARG A 269 -15.12 -17.24 -8.83
C ARG A 269 -16.04 -16.08 -8.45
N TYR A 270 -17.30 -16.36 -8.12
CA TYR A 270 -18.24 -15.31 -7.69
C TYR A 270 -17.88 -14.72 -6.32
N GLN A 271 -17.33 -15.52 -5.39
CA GLN A 271 -16.85 -15.01 -4.10
C GLN A 271 -15.59 -14.17 -4.30
N GLY A 272 -14.73 -14.57 -5.22
CA GLY A 272 -13.57 -13.77 -5.60
C GLY A 272 -13.97 -12.43 -6.24
N PHE A 273 -14.94 -12.44 -7.16
CA PHE A 273 -15.52 -11.20 -7.68
C PHE A 273 -16.07 -10.32 -6.55
N ALA A 274 -16.85 -10.88 -5.64
CA ALA A 274 -17.40 -10.15 -4.50
C ALA A 274 -16.30 -9.53 -3.61
N ALA A 275 -15.25 -10.29 -3.31
CA ALA A 275 -14.11 -9.81 -2.53
C ALA A 275 -13.34 -8.71 -3.26
N SER A 276 -13.13 -8.84 -4.58
CA SER A 276 -12.45 -7.84 -5.41
C SER A 276 -13.26 -6.55 -5.55
N PHE A 277 -14.57 -6.65 -5.77
CA PHE A 277 -15.46 -5.49 -5.82
C PHE A 277 -15.53 -4.78 -4.46
N SER A 278 -15.71 -5.54 -3.37
CA SER A 278 -15.71 -5.02 -1.99
C SER A 278 -14.43 -4.26 -1.65
N ALA A 279 -13.28 -4.90 -1.90
CA ALA A 279 -11.99 -4.30 -1.61
C ALA A 279 -11.79 -3.02 -2.41
N SER A 280 -12.10 -3.04 -3.70
CA SER A 280 -11.94 -1.86 -4.54
C SER A 280 -12.86 -0.71 -4.15
N ALA A 281 -14.12 -0.98 -3.81
CA ALA A 281 -15.04 0.04 -3.34
C ALA A 281 -14.55 0.66 -2.02
N SER A 282 -14.08 -0.18 -1.09
CA SER A 282 -13.54 0.26 0.19
C SER A 282 -12.28 1.11 0.02
N LEU A 283 -11.38 0.71 -0.87
CA LEU A 283 -10.17 1.46 -1.20
C LEU A 283 -10.51 2.78 -1.89
N LEU A 284 -11.41 2.78 -2.88
CA LEU A 284 -11.84 4.00 -3.56
C LEU A 284 -12.41 5.03 -2.58
N LEU A 285 -13.34 4.60 -1.71
CA LEU A 285 -13.92 5.48 -0.69
C LEU A 285 -12.85 6.05 0.25
N SER A 286 -11.90 5.21 0.67
CA SER A 286 -10.80 5.63 1.53
C SER A 286 -9.89 6.64 0.83
N THR A 287 -9.59 6.41 -0.46
CA THR A 287 -8.75 7.32 -1.26
C THR A 287 -9.41 8.68 -1.46
N LEU A 288 -10.70 8.69 -1.81
CA LEU A 288 -11.46 9.93 -2.02
C LEU A 288 -11.67 10.72 -0.72
N THR A 289 -11.72 10.04 0.42
CA THR A 289 -11.79 10.68 1.74
C THR A 289 -10.43 11.04 2.32
N GLY A 290 -9.34 10.75 1.60
CA GLY A 290 -7.97 11.04 2.04
C GLY A 290 -7.46 10.13 3.16
N LEU A 291 -8.15 9.04 3.49
CA LEU A 291 -7.73 8.11 4.52
C LEU A 291 -6.63 7.17 3.98
N PRO A 292 -5.42 7.17 4.57
CA PRO A 292 -4.40 6.20 4.22
C PRO A 292 -4.80 4.85 4.81
N VAL A 293 -4.98 3.84 3.95
CA VAL A 293 -5.45 2.51 4.38
C VAL A 293 -4.54 1.39 3.90
N SER A 294 -4.50 0.29 4.64
CA SER A 294 -3.80 -0.91 4.21
C SER A 294 -4.57 -1.63 3.09
N THR A 295 -4.00 -1.66 1.89
CA THR A 295 -4.53 -2.39 0.73
C THR A 295 -4.59 -3.90 1.02
N THR A 296 -3.53 -4.43 1.62
CA THR A 296 -3.41 -5.83 2.07
C THR A 296 -4.56 -6.20 3.02
N HIS A 297 -4.80 -5.40 4.07
CA HIS A 297 -5.84 -5.73 5.06
C HIS A 297 -7.23 -5.66 4.46
N THR A 298 -7.50 -4.61 3.70
CA THR A 298 -8.79 -4.40 3.03
C THR A 298 -9.10 -5.59 2.10
N LYS A 299 -8.12 -6.05 1.33
CA LYS A 299 -8.29 -7.20 0.45
C LYS A 299 -8.47 -8.50 1.22
N MET A 300 -7.61 -8.79 2.20
CA MET A 300 -7.69 -10.03 2.96
C MET A 300 -9.00 -10.14 3.76
N THR A 301 -9.44 -9.06 4.40
CA THR A 301 -10.71 -9.03 5.13
C THR A 301 -11.92 -9.16 4.20
N ALA A 302 -11.88 -8.56 3.00
CA ALA A 302 -12.92 -8.77 1.99
C ALA A 302 -13.03 -10.23 1.54
N MET A 303 -11.90 -10.91 1.42
CA MET A 303 -11.86 -12.35 1.11
C MET A 303 -12.39 -13.21 2.26
N MET A 304 -12.02 -12.89 3.51
CA MET A 304 -12.60 -13.53 4.69
C MET A 304 -14.12 -13.35 4.74
N GLY A 305 -14.62 -12.14 4.49
CA GLY A 305 -16.06 -11.84 4.45
C GLY A 305 -16.80 -12.62 3.37
N ALA A 306 -16.24 -12.65 2.16
CA ALA A 306 -16.80 -13.40 1.03
C ALA A 306 -16.80 -14.92 1.29
N GLY A 307 -15.76 -15.46 1.94
CA GLY A 307 -15.72 -16.86 2.39
C GLY A 307 -16.77 -17.15 3.47
N ALA A 308 -16.78 -16.32 4.53
CA ALA A 308 -17.67 -16.45 5.68
C ALA A 308 -19.16 -16.42 5.29
N ALA A 309 -19.52 -15.74 4.21
CA ALA A 309 -20.89 -15.66 3.71
C ALA A 309 -21.49 -17.00 3.28
N LYS A 310 -20.67 -17.94 2.81
CA LYS A 310 -21.09 -19.32 2.52
C LYS A 310 -21.15 -20.13 3.81
N ASN A 311 -20.05 -20.14 4.56
CA ASN A 311 -19.94 -20.76 5.87
C ASN A 311 -18.77 -20.10 6.62
N ILE A 312 -18.96 -19.76 7.89
CA ILE A 312 -17.93 -19.17 8.75
C ILE A 312 -16.68 -20.08 8.88
N ARG A 313 -16.86 -21.40 8.73
CA ARG A 313 -15.78 -22.39 8.76
C ARG A 313 -14.95 -22.48 7.48
N SER A 314 -15.37 -21.79 6.40
CA SER A 314 -14.59 -21.77 5.15
C SER A 314 -13.31 -20.92 5.27
N VAL A 315 -13.25 -20.07 6.30
CA VAL A 315 -12.09 -19.27 6.66
C VAL A 315 -11.26 -20.03 7.68
N ASN A 316 -9.97 -20.22 7.40
CA ASN A 316 -9.02 -20.75 8.35
C ASN A 316 -8.65 -19.65 9.38
N TRP A 317 -9.39 -19.65 10.50
CA TRP A 317 -9.20 -18.67 11.58
C TRP A 317 -7.84 -18.80 12.28
N GLY A 318 -7.14 -19.93 12.18
CA GLY A 318 -5.78 -20.07 12.69
C GLY A 318 -4.82 -19.16 11.92
N VAL A 319 -4.79 -19.31 10.59
CA VAL A 319 -3.98 -18.48 9.69
C VAL A 319 -4.42 -17.01 9.77
N ALA A 320 -5.72 -16.73 9.88
CA ALA A 320 -6.20 -15.36 10.05
C ALA A 320 -5.67 -14.70 11.32
N LYS A 321 -5.59 -15.43 12.45
CA LYS A 321 -5.01 -14.92 13.70
C LYS A 321 -3.52 -14.68 13.59
N GLU A 322 -2.78 -15.58 12.95
CA GLU A 322 -1.34 -15.40 12.70
C GLU A 322 -1.05 -14.17 11.84
N MET A 323 -1.87 -13.94 10.81
CA MET A 323 -1.78 -12.74 9.97
C MET A 323 -2.09 -11.47 10.75
N VAL A 324 -3.16 -11.44 11.54
CA VAL A 324 -3.49 -10.29 12.40
C VAL A 324 -2.35 -10.04 13.40
N ALA A 325 -1.74 -11.08 13.97
CA ALA A 325 -0.58 -10.93 14.83
C ALA A 325 0.60 -10.28 14.10
N ALA A 326 0.95 -10.76 12.89
CA ALA A 326 2.00 -10.16 12.08
C ALA A 326 1.74 -8.67 11.78
N TRP A 327 0.47 -8.31 11.55
CA TRP A 327 0.07 -6.92 11.32
C TRP A 327 0.22 -6.06 12.56
N VAL A 328 -0.16 -6.56 13.74
CA VAL A 328 0.02 -5.86 15.02
C VAL A 328 1.50 -5.68 15.33
N PHE A 329 2.34 -6.70 15.10
CA PHE A 329 3.79 -6.64 15.33
C PHE A 329 4.55 -5.78 14.29
N THR A 330 3.95 -5.49 13.14
CA THR A 330 4.57 -4.62 12.13
C THR A 330 4.77 -3.19 12.64
N PHE A 331 3.82 -2.65 13.41
CA PHE A 331 3.96 -1.31 14.00
C PHE A 331 5.18 -1.18 14.94
N PRO A 332 5.31 -1.96 16.03
CA PRO A 332 6.45 -1.86 16.92
C PRO A 332 7.75 -2.33 16.24
N GLY A 333 7.68 -3.36 15.38
CA GLY A 333 8.85 -3.88 14.68
C GLY A 333 9.47 -2.85 13.75
N CYS A 334 8.68 -2.31 12.81
CA CYS A 334 9.18 -1.33 11.85
C CYS A 334 9.48 0.03 12.51
N GLY A 335 8.70 0.44 13.52
CA GLY A 335 8.95 1.66 14.27
C GLY A 335 10.26 1.62 15.05
N LEU A 336 10.56 0.50 15.72
CA LEU A 336 11.83 0.31 16.42
C LEU A 336 13.01 0.29 15.45
N ILE A 337 12.89 -0.43 14.33
CA ILE A 337 13.94 -0.47 13.31
C ILE A 337 14.20 0.94 12.74
N GLY A 338 13.13 1.69 12.42
CA GLY A 338 13.24 3.07 11.94
C GLY A 338 13.92 3.99 12.97
N PHE A 339 13.55 3.89 14.24
CA PHE A 339 14.16 4.64 15.34
C PHE A 339 15.66 4.32 15.50
N LEU A 340 16.01 3.03 15.51
CA LEU A 340 17.40 2.59 15.69
C LEU A 340 18.29 3.00 14.51
N PHE A 341 17.81 2.83 13.27
CA PHE A 341 18.55 3.30 12.09
C PHE A 341 18.69 4.83 12.09
N ALA A 342 17.65 5.57 12.50
CA ALA A 342 17.73 7.03 12.55
C ALA A 342 18.75 7.48 13.60
N LYS A 343 18.74 6.90 14.81
CA LYS A 343 19.79 7.17 15.83
C LYS A 343 21.19 6.83 15.31
N LEU A 344 21.35 5.70 14.64
CA LEU A 344 22.64 5.30 14.09
C LEU A 344 23.11 6.27 13.00
N PHE A 345 22.22 6.65 12.08
CA PHE A 345 22.57 7.51 10.96
C PHE A 345 22.88 8.93 11.44
N LEU A 346 22.12 9.48 12.39
CA LEU A 346 22.38 10.79 13.01
C LEU A 346 23.69 10.83 13.82
N MET A 347 24.23 9.68 14.23
CA MET A 347 25.56 9.62 14.86
C MET A 347 26.70 9.59 13.85
N ILE A 348 26.44 9.14 12.62
CA ILE A 348 27.46 8.92 11.58
C ILE A 348 27.54 10.11 10.62
N PHE A 349 26.39 10.67 10.24
CA PHE A 349 26.21 11.74 9.26
C PHE A 349 25.74 13.01 9.97
#